data_AF-A0A960WA82-F1
#
_entry.id   AF-A0A960WA82-F1
#
_cell.length_a   1.000
_cell.length_b   1.000
_cell.length_c   1.000
_cell.angle_alpha   90.00
_cell.angle_beta   90.00
_cell.angle_gamma   90.00
#
_symmetry.space_group_name_H-M   'P 1'
#
loop_
_entity.id
_entity.type
_entity.pdbx_description
1 polymer ?
#
loop_
_entity_poly.entity_id
_entity_poly.type
_entity_poly.pdbx_seq_one_letter_code
_entity_poly.pdbx_strand_id
1 'polypeptide(L)'
;MATQIEHAKNGVITPQMEYVAREEHFSPEQIRQWMASGDMIIPMNVNHMHIIPTGIGEDLLTKVNANIGASQKHPTVEGELEKLDVALKAGTHAVMDLSTGGDLTKIREALLAKTTRPLGTVPIYEYMTQKTGEFDIEEYLQILIRQAQQGVDYFTIHAGVLLEHLPLIRTRLTSVVSRGGAYIANWMHRHHKQNPLYTHFDRILEICHEYDVTISLGDALRPGSIHDATDDAQIAELIVLGKLAQRCRDANVQVMIEGPGHVPLHQIKENLDLKKQYCGKTPFYVLGPLVTDVAPGYDHITGAIGASLAAQYGTAMLCYITPREHLGLPDAKDVHEGVIAFRIAAHAGDLANGKQGQLEWCNELSKARFQFNWGKQLALSIDPPRARQLVDIYTDHDLSVPPCSMCGDFCSMAESQKLVSHGSKADEVSVPDEVDTVRIGRHQDTVKDVARKEREQAEARNKKQKTASEGLVTR
;
A
#
# COMPACT_ATOMS: atom_id res chain seq x y z
N MET A 1 12.99 24.43 -10.13
CA MET A 1 13.84 24.09 -8.96
C MET A 1 14.35 22.67 -9.15
N ALA A 2 15.38 22.23 -8.42
CA ALA A 2 15.81 20.84 -8.51
C ALA A 2 14.84 19.92 -7.73
N THR A 3 14.58 18.73 -8.25
CA THR A 3 13.73 17.73 -7.58
C THR A 3 14.48 17.03 -6.45
N GLN A 4 13.78 16.33 -5.54
CA GLN A 4 14.45 15.56 -4.50
C GLN A 4 15.42 14.51 -5.06
N ILE A 5 15.06 13.83 -6.15
CA ILE A 5 15.94 12.85 -6.80
C ILE A 5 17.16 13.54 -7.46
N GLU A 6 17.00 14.74 -8.01
CA GLU A 6 18.12 15.52 -8.56
C GLU A 6 19.09 15.97 -7.47
N HIS A 7 18.57 16.50 -6.36
CA HIS A 7 19.38 16.81 -5.17
C HIS A 7 20.15 15.58 -4.69
N ALA A 8 19.46 14.44 -4.56
CA ALA A 8 20.05 13.20 -4.12
C ALA A 8 21.20 12.75 -5.05
N LYS A 9 20.98 12.73 -6.37
CA LYS A 9 22.01 12.36 -7.36
C LYS A 9 23.22 13.29 -7.33
N ASN A 10 23.01 14.56 -7.01
CA ASN A 10 24.08 15.56 -6.84
C ASN A 10 24.78 15.48 -5.48
N GLY A 11 24.49 14.46 -4.66
CA GLY A 11 25.13 14.26 -3.35
C GLY A 11 24.60 15.21 -2.26
N VAL A 12 23.47 15.87 -2.49
CA VAL A 12 22.85 16.81 -1.53
C VAL A 12 21.83 16.09 -0.69
N ILE A 13 21.97 16.19 0.63
CA ILE A 13 20.96 15.76 1.60
C ILE A 13 20.05 16.95 1.89
N THR A 14 18.77 16.83 1.58
CA THR A 14 17.78 17.89 1.83
C THR A 14 17.21 17.78 3.25
N PRO A 15 16.61 18.86 3.81
CA PRO A 15 15.90 18.80 5.09
C PRO A 15 14.78 17.73 5.10
N GLN A 16 14.16 17.49 3.95
CA GLN A 16 13.14 16.45 3.77
C GLN A 16 13.75 15.05 3.96
N MET A 17 14.93 14.80 3.38
CA MET A 17 15.65 13.54 3.57
C MET A 17 16.08 13.34 5.02
N GLU A 18 16.56 14.39 5.71
CA GLU A 18 16.89 14.33 7.14
C GLU A 18 15.66 14.03 8.00
N TYR A 19 14.52 14.64 7.67
CA TYR A 19 13.26 14.38 8.35
C TYR A 19 12.89 12.89 8.23
N VAL A 20 12.83 12.38 6.99
CA VAL A 20 12.47 10.96 6.75
C VAL A 20 13.47 10.01 7.40
N ALA A 21 14.77 10.32 7.36
CA ALA A 21 15.80 9.52 8.01
C ALA A 21 15.54 9.35 9.51
N ARG A 22 15.18 10.44 10.19
CA ARG A 22 14.87 10.40 11.63
C ARG A 22 13.61 9.60 11.92
N GLU A 23 12.52 9.83 11.19
CA GLU A 23 11.24 9.14 11.43
C GLU A 23 11.31 7.64 11.14
N GLU A 24 12.10 7.24 10.14
CA GLU A 24 12.26 5.83 9.73
C GLU A 24 13.48 5.14 10.38
N HIS A 25 14.23 5.85 11.25
CA HIS A 25 15.43 5.36 11.94
C HIS A 25 16.58 4.91 11.01
N PHE A 26 16.78 5.61 9.90
CA PHE A 26 17.93 5.42 8.99
C PHE A 26 18.90 6.60 9.05
N SER A 27 20.11 6.43 8.50
CA SER A 27 21.01 7.58 8.30
C SER A 27 20.54 8.45 7.13
N PRO A 28 20.74 9.79 7.18
CA PRO A 28 20.40 10.67 6.06
C PRO A 28 21.11 10.29 4.74
N GLU A 29 22.32 9.73 4.81
CA GLU A 29 23.04 9.26 3.63
C GLU A 29 22.41 8.00 3.01
N GLN A 30 21.87 7.07 3.80
CA GLN A 30 21.11 5.93 3.25
C GLN A 30 19.85 6.40 2.53
N ILE A 31 19.10 7.34 3.14
CA ILE A 31 17.92 7.94 2.50
C ILE A 31 18.31 8.62 1.18
N ARG A 32 19.38 9.43 1.17
CA ARG A 32 19.87 10.07 -0.05
C ARG A 32 20.25 9.06 -1.12
N GLN A 33 20.91 7.95 -0.76
CA GLN A 33 21.29 6.90 -1.71
C GLN A 33 20.06 6.23 -2.35
N TRP A 34 19.05 5.86 -1.55
CA TRP A 34 17.82 5.28 -2.06
C TRP A 34 16.99 6.27 -2.89
N MET A 35 16.98 7.55 -2.51
CA MET A 35 16.39 8.61 -3.32
C MET A 35 17.10 8.75 -4.67
N ALA A 36 18.43 8.73 -4.70
CA ALA A 36 19.22 8.88 -5.92
C ALA A 36 19.04 7.71 -6.90
N SER A 37 18.89 6.48 -6.39
CA SER A 37 18.63 5.28 -7.21
C SER A 37 17.18 5.15 -7.64
N GLY A 38 16.26 5.85 -6.99
CA GLY A 38 14.81 5.72 -7.20
C GLY A 38 14.21 4.49 -6.50
N ASP A 39 14.85 4.00 -5.43
CA ASP A 39 14.34 2.91 -4.57
C ASP A 39 13.30 3.44 -3.56
N MET A 40 13.31 4.75 -3.31
CA MET A 40 12.29 5.46 -2.56
C MET A 40 11.98 6.82 -3.18
N ILE A 41 10.88 7.42 -2.75
CA ILE A 41 10.43 8.76 -3.14
C ILE A 41 9.99 9.56 -1.90
N ILE A 42 9.95 10.88 -2.04
CA ILE A 42 9.34 11.82 -1.10
C ILE A 42 8.43 12.74 -1.94
N PRO A 43 7.13 12.41 -2.10
CA PRO A 43 6.20 13.24 -2.85
C PRO A 43 5.97 14.55 -2.11
N MET A 44 6.51 15.64 -2.65
CA MET A 44 6.43 16.96 -2.04
C MET A 44 6.59 18.00 -3.14
N ASN A 45 5.46 18.41 -3.72
CA ASN A 45 5.45 19.47 -4.71
C ASN A 45 5.96 20.77 -4.08
N VAL A 46 6.74 21.54 -4.85
CA VAL A 46 7.32 22.82 -4.40
C VAL A 46 6.28 23.84 -3.91
N ASN A 47 5.02 23.72 -4.33
CA ASN A 47 3.92 24.60 -3.94
C ASN A 47 3.13 24.10 -2.71
N HIS A 48 3.36 22.87 -2.24
CA HIS A 48 2.65 22.31 -1.09
C HIS A 48 3.40 22.59 0.21
N MET A 49 3.17 23.77 0.78
CA MET A 49 4.03 24.32 1.84
C MET A 49 3.81 23.72 3.25
N HIS A 50 2.69 23.06 3.51
CA HIS A 50 2.29 22.59 4.85
C HIS A 50 2.29 21.06 5.00
N ILE A 51 3.18 20.40 4.26
CA ILE A 51 3.29 18.94 4.21
C ILE A 51 4.37 18.40 5.15
N ILE A 52 4.08 17.25 5.76
CA ILE A 52 5.05 16.44 6.50
C ILE A 52 5.77 15.53 5.49
N PRO A 53 7.11 15.66 5.31
CA PRO A 53 7.85 14.82 4.38
C PRO A 53 7.61 13.34 4.70
N THR A 54 7.15 12.60 3.69
CA THR A 54 6.79 11.18 3.83
C THR A 54 7.59 10.37 2.83
N GLY A 55 8.52 9.54 3.33
CA GLY A 55 9.27 8.61 2.49
C GLY A 55 8.42 7.42 2.10
N ILE A 56 8.46 7.01 0.84
CA ILE A 56 7.78 5.81 0.34
C ILE A 56 8.82 4.92 -0.34
N GLY A 57 9.09 3.74 0.20
CA GLY A 57 10.05 2.76 -0.32
C GLY A 57 9.88 1.40 0.34
N GLU A 58 10.38 0.34 -0.29
CA GLU A 58 10.26 -1.05 0.20
C GLU A 58 10.93 -1.25 1.57
N ASP A 59 12.09 -0.61 1.77
CA ASP A 59 12.91 -0.73 2.98
C ASP A 59 12.40 0.15 4.16
N LEU A 60 11.44 1.06 3.92
CA LEU A 60 10.82 1.94 4.94
C LEU A 60 9.54 1.31 5.50
N LEU A 61 8.93 1.87 6.56
CA LEU A 61 7.62 1.38 7.04
C LEU A 61 6.57 1.47 5.92
N THR A 62 5.66 0.50 5.84
CA THR A 62 4.65 0.46 4.77
C THR A 62 3.66 1.60 4.93
N LYS A 63 3.45 2.39 3.88
CA LYS A 63 2.54 3.54 3.90
C LYS A 63 1.12 3.13 3.53
N VAL A 64 0.15 3.96 3.92
CA VAL A 64 -1.28 3.75 3.64
C VAL A 64 -1.83 5.04 3.03
N ASN A 65 -2.48 4.91 1.88
CA ASN A 65 -3.19 5.99 1.21
C ASN A 65 -4.70 5.87 1.43
N ALA A 66 -5.36 7.01 1.65
CA ALA A 66 -6.81 7.12 1.71
C ALA A 66 -7.34 7.85 0.46
N ASN A 67 -8.24 7.22 -0.29
CA ASN A 67 -8.95 7.89 -1.38
C ASN A 67 -10.20 8.60 -0.85
N ILE A 68 -10.26 9.90 -1.06
CA ILE A 68 -11.47 10.70 -0.88
C ILE A 68 -11.91 11.23 -2.26
N GLY A 69 -13.00 11.97 -2.32
CA GLY A 69 -13.49 12.52 -3.57
C GLY A 69 -15.00 12.74 -3.55
N ALA A 70 -15.38 13.90 -4.07
CA ALA A 70 -16.76 14.28 -4.29
C ALA A 70 -17.30 13.65 -5.59
N SER A 71 -18.61 13.41 -5.62
CA SER A 71 -19.28 12.95 -6.84
C SER A 71 -20.34 13.93 -7.27
N GLN A 72 -20.90 13.74 -8.47
CA GLN A 72 -22.05 14.53 -8.92
C GLN A 72 -23.25 14.46 -7.96
N LYS A 73 -23.39 13.39 -7.18
CA LYS A 73 -24.49 13.25 -6.20
C LYS A 73 -24.22 13.95 -4.87
N HIS A 74 -22.95 14.10 -4.49
CA HIS A 74 -22.54 14.73 -3.22
C HIS A 74 -21.29 15.61 -3.45
N PRO A 75 -21.44 16.78 -4.08
CA PRO A 75 -20.30 17.60 -4.52
C PRO A 75 -19.95 18.74 -3.53
N THR A 76 -19.80 18.44 -2.24
CA THR A 76 -19.59 19.47 -1.20
C THR A 76 -18.15 19.50 -0.69
N VAL A 77 -17.56 20.70 -0.61
CA VAL A 77 -16.23 20.91 0.00
C VAL A 77 -16.21 20.43 1.44
N GLU A 78 -17.26 20.72 2.21
CA GLU A 78 -17.37 20.39 3.63
C GLU A 78 -17.31 18.88 3.87
N GLY A 79 -18.03 18.10 3.05
CA GLY A 79 -18.01 16.64 3.13
C GLY A 79 -16.64 16.04 2.80
N GLU A 80 -15.89 16.63 1.86
CA GLU A 80 -14.51 16.19 1.57
C GLU A 80 -13.54 16.56 2.70
N LEU A 81 -13.71 17.74 3.32
CA LEU A 81 -12.91 18.17 4.46
C LEU A 81 -13.18 17.36 5.73
N GLU A 82 -14.39 16.82 5.89
CA GLU A 82 -14.75 15.87 6.95
C GLU A 82 -14.06 14.52 6.71
N LYS A 83 -14.15 13.96 5.50
CA LYS A 83 -13.46 12.71 5.14
C LYS A 83 -11.95 12.83 5.30
N LEU A 84 -11.36 13.96 4.90
CA LEU A 84 -9.94 14.27 5.11
C LEU A 84 -9.58 14.27 6.60
N ASP A 85 -10.37 14.96 7.43
CA ASP A 85 -10.12 15.05 8.88
C ASP A 85 -10.14 13.66 9.54
N VAL A 86 -11.11 12.82 9.16
CA VAL A 86 -11.20 11.45 9.65
C VAL A 86 -10.04 10.58 9.16
N ALA A 87 -9.66 10.68 7.89
CA ALA A 87 -8.50 9.94 7.36
C ALA A 87 -7.19 10.31 8.08
N LEU A 88 -6.98 11.61 8.36
CA LEU A 88 -5.80 12.11 9.09
C LEU A 88 -5.80 11.61 10.54
N LYS A 89 -6.94 11.70 11.24
CA LYS A 89 -7.09 11.18 12.62
C LYS A 89 -6.91 9.67 12.70
N ALA A 90 -7.36 8.93 11.70
CA ALA A 90 -7.15 7.49 11.58
C ALA A 90 -5.69 7.12 11.25
N GLY A 91 -4.83 8.10 10.90
CA GLY A 91 -3.40 7.92 10.72
C GLY A 91 -2.97 7.57 9.30
N THR A 92 -3.69 8.04 8.28
CA THR A 92 -3.24 7.87 6.88
C THR A 92 -1.89 8.57 6.62
N HIS A 93 -1.11 8.02 5.69
CA HIS A 93 0.20 8.53 5.30
C HIS A 93 0.15 9.36 4.02
N ALA A 94 -0.83 9.11 3.14
CA ALA A 94 -1.11 9.88 1.94
C ALA A 94 -2.64 9.96 1.73
N VAL A 95 -3.07 10.91 0.90
CA VAL A 95 -4.47 11.06 0.48
C VAL A 95 -4.53 11.23 -1.03
N MET A 96 -5.59 10.75 -1.68
CA MET A 96 -5.90 11.11 -3.06
C MET A 96 -7.25 11.79 -3.17
N ASP A 97 -7.30 12.89 -3.92
CA ASP A 97 -8.55 13.50 -4.37
C ASP A 97 -8.98 12.87 -5.70
N LEU A 98 -10.02 12.03 -5.63
CA LEU A 98 -10.64 11.36 -6.78
C LEU A 98 -11.97 12.02 -7.18
N SER A 99 -12.16 13.30 -6.85
CA SER A 99 -13.39 14.04 -7.13
C SER A 99 -13.75 14.07 -8.61
N THR A 100 -15.05 13.93 -8.89
CA THR A 100 -15.64 13.94 -10.24
C THR A 100 -16.91 14.78 -10.35
N GLY A 101 -17.28 15.49 -9.28
CA GLY A 101 -18.42 16.39 -9.28
C GLY A 101 -18.18 17.61 -8.41
N GLY A 102 -18.89 18.69 -8.73
CA GLY A 102 -18.71 19.99 -8.10
C GLY A 102 -17.60 20.82 -8.73
N ASP A 103 -17.19 21.86 -8.00
CA ASP A 103 -16.06 22.72 -8.35
C ASP A 103 -14.76 22.02 -7.91
N LEU A 104 -14.21 21.18 -8.79
CA LEU A 104 -13.03 20.37 -8.52
C LEU A 104 -11.82 21.22 -8.11
N THR A 105 -11.69 22.42 -8.67
CA THR A 105 -10.63 23.36 -8.34
C THR A 105 -10.73 23.78 -6.88
N LYS A 106 -11.90 24.26 -6.44
CA LYS A 106 -12.11 24.69 -5.05
C LYS A 106 -12.01 23.57 -4.03
N ILE A 107 -12.52 22.39 -4.37
CA ILE A 107 -12.41 21.21 -3.50
C ILE A 107 -10.94 20.90 -3.26
N ARG A 108 -10.13 20.83 -4.32
CA ARG A 108 -8.71 20.52 -4.21
C ARG A 108 -7.92 21.60 -3.48
N GLU A 109 -8.20 22.87 -3.73
CA GLU A 109 -7.60 24.00 -2.99
C GLU A 109 -7.87 23.89 -1.49
N ALA A 110 -9.12 23.57 -1.11
CA ALA A 110 -9.48 23.40 0.29
C ALA A 110 -8.78 22.17 0.93
N LEU A 111 -8.64 21.08 0.18
CA LEU A 111 -7.93 19.88 0.64
C LEU A 111 -6.43 20.15 0.83
N LEU A 112 -5.76 20.75 -0.17
CA LEU A 112 -4.34 21.12 -0.11
C LEU A 112 -4.04 22.12 0.99
N ALA A 113 -4.95 23.06 1.27
CA ALA A 113 -4.80 24.01 2.37
C ALA A 113 -4.88 23.36 3.77
N LYS A 114 -5.55 22.20 3.90
CA LYS A 114 -5.80 21.54 5.19
C LYS A 114 -4.93 20.30 5.43
N THR A 115 -4.56 19.56 4.39
CA THR A 115 -3.82 18.31 4.53
C THR A 115 -2.37 18.57 4.95
N THR A 116 -1.84 17.70 5.80
CA THR A 116 -0.41 17.65 6.15
C THR A 116 0.28 16.45 5.51
N ARG A 117 -0.44 15.68 4.69
CA ARG A 117 0.03 14.49 3.99
C ARG A 117 0.10 14.74 2.49
N PRO A 118 0.98 14.03 1.76
CA PRO A 118 1.00 14.06 0.31
C PRO A 118 -0.40 13.85 -0.27
N LEU A 119 -0.81 14.75 -1.16
CA LEU A 119 -2.07 14.69 -1.89
C LEU A 119 -1.81 14.33 -3.34
N GLY A 120 -2.39 13.21 -3.77
CA GLY A 120 -2.37 12.76 -5.15
C GLY A 120 -3.69 13.00 -5.88
N THR A 121 -3.64 12.94 -7.21
CA THR A 121 -4.83 12.98 -8.05
C THR A 121 -4.70 12.01 -9.23
N VAL A 122 -5.82 11.81 -9.94
CA VAL A 122 -5.82 11.20 -11.27
C VAL A 122 -6.27 12.28 -12.26
N PRO A 123 -5.35 13.04 -12.89
CA PRO A 123 -5.69 14.20 -13.71
C PRO A 123 -6.70 13.95 -14.83
N ILE A 124 -6.73 12.71 -15.36
CA ILE A 124 -7.72 12.30 -16.37
C ILE A 124 -9.16 12.39 -15.85
N TYR A 125 -9.40 12.33 -14.54
CA TYR A 125 -10.75 12.45 -13.98
C TYR A 125 -11.28 13.88 -14.13
N GLU A 126 -10.48 14.90 -13.84
CA GLU A 126 -10.85 16.29 -14.11
C GLU A 126 -11.13 16.48 -15.61
N TYR A 127 -10.24 15.94 -16.46
CA TYR A 127 -10.40 15.98 -17.91
C TYR A 127 -11.75 15.39 -18.35
N MET A 128 -12.10 14.21 -17.83
CA MET A 128 -13.38 13.54 -18.14
C MET A 128 -14.61 14.35 -17.74
N THR A 129 -14.53 15.16 -16.67
CA THR A 129 -15.67 15.97 -16.20
C THR A 129 -15.88 17.26 -17.00
N GLN A 130 -14.82 17.81 -17.58
CA GLN A 130 -14.85 19.08 -18.33
C GLN A 130 -15.11 18.89 -19.82
N LYS A 131 -15.00 17.64 -20.31
CA LYS A 131 -14.95 17.38 -21.74
C LYS A 131 -16.29 17.47 -22.46
N THR A 132 -16.28 18.20 -23.57
CA THR A 132 -17.40 18.30 -24.52
C THR A 132 -17.10 17.71 -25.92
N GLY A 133 -15.89 17.16 -26.16
CA GLY A 133 -15.42 16.70 -27.48
C GLY A 133 -14.44 15.50 -27.53
N GLU A 134 -13.54 15.48 -28.51
CA GLU A 134 -12.46 14.48 -28.67
C GLU A 134 -11.29 14.71 -27.69
N PHE A 135 -10.44 13.70 -27.47
CA PHE A 135 -9.33 13.85 -26.51
C PHE A 135 -8.28 14.78 -27.09
N ASP A 136 -7.97 15.84 -26.36
CA ASP A 136 -6.92 16.78 -26.67
C ASP A 136 -5.81 16.68 -25.61
N ILE A 137 -4.59 16.39 -26.07
CA ILE A 137 -3.42 16.31 -25.21
C ILE A 137 -3.04 17.67 -24.64
N GLU A 138 -3.28 18.78 -25.34
CA GLU A 138 -2.95 20.11 -24.85
C GLU A 138 -3.81 20.48 -23.65
N GLU A 139 -5.12 20.23 -23.73
CA GLU A 139 -6.05 20.44 -22.62
C GLU A 139 -5.66 19.59 -21.39
N TYR A 140 -5.26 18.33 -21.61
CA TYR A 140 -4.78 17.45 -20.54
C TYR A 140 -3.49 17.97 -19.89
N LEU A 141 -2.51 18.42 -20.68
CA LEU A 141 -1.28 19.02 -20.17
C LEU A 141 -1.56 20.31 -19.40
N GLN A 142 -2.52 21.13 -19.84
CA GLN A 142 -2.96 22.31 -19.09
C GLN A 142 -3.59 21.93 -17.74
N ILE A 143 -4.32 20.82 -17.65
CA ILE A 143 -4.79 20.31 -16.35
C ILE A 143 -3.59 19.98 -15.46
N LEU A 144 -2.61 19.21 -15.95
CA LEU A 144 -1.41 18.86 -15.17
C LEU A 144 -0.70 20.09 -14.61
N ILE A 145 -0.49 21.11 -15.45
CA ILE A 145 0.13 22.38 -15.04
C ILE A 145 -0.69 23.04 -13.93
N ARG A 146 -2.02 23.18 -14.10
CA ARG A 146 -2.88 23.79 -13.08
C ARG A 146 -2.84 23.01 -11.76
N GLN A 147 -2.91 21.69 -11.80
CA GLN A 147 -2.87 20.87 -10.59
C GLN A 147 -1.50 20.96 -9.89
N ALA A 148 -0.40 21.00 -10.67
CA ALA A 148 0.95 21.16 -10.13
C ALA A 148 1.15 22.56 -9.50
N GLN A 149 0.57 23.60 -10.09
CA GLN A 149 0.56 24.95 -9.52
C GLN A 149 -0.24 25.04 -8.22
N GLN A 150 -1.31 24.25 -8.07
CA GLN A 150 -2.06 24.16 -6.82
C GLN A 150 -1.27 23.48 -5.69
N GLY A 151 -0.33 22.58 -6.03
CA GLY A 151 0.49 21.84 -5.06
C GLY A 151 0.17 20.34 -4.97
N VAL A 152 -0.42 19.72 -5.99
CA VAL A 152 -0.57 18.25 -6.00
C VAL A 152 0.80 17.57 -6.01
N ASP A 153 1.03 16.63 -5.09
CA ASP A 153 2.35 16.00 -4.87
C ASP A 153 2.63 14.83 -5.80
N TYR A 154 1.59 14.15 -6.26
CA TYR A 154 1.75 13.06 -7.22
C TYR A 154 0.55 12.88 -8.16
N PHE A 155 0.84 12.45 -9.38
CA PHE A 155 -0.17 12.18 -10.40
C PHE A 155 -0.20 10.70 -10.76
N THR A 156 -1.39 10.10 -10.72
CA THR A 156 -1.63 8.81 -11.38
C THR A 156 -1.79 9.01 -12.89
N ILE A 157 -0.82 8.52 -13.66
CA ILE A 157 -0.76 8.63 -15.12
C ILE A 157 -0.84 7.25 -15.76
N HIS A 158 -1.91 7.01 -16.54
CA HIS A 158 -2.17 5.73 -17.21
C HIS A 158 -1.46 5.65 -18.58
N ALA A 159 -0.12 5.78 -18.57
CA ALA A 159 0.70 5.73 -19.78
C ALA A 159 1.15 4.29 -20.16
N GLY A 160 0.87 3.28 -19.32
CA GLY A 160 1.32 1.90 -19.52
C GLY A 160 0.49 1.06 -20.50
N VAL A 161 -0.79 1.39 -20.68
CA VAL A 161 -1.64 0.69 -21.65
C VAL A 161 -1.25 1.10 -23.07
N LEU A 162 -0.86 0.11 -23.88
CA LEU A 162 -0.52 0.30 -25.29
C LEU A 162 -1.58 -0.31 -26.21
N LEU A 163 -1.65 0.16 -27.47
CA LEU A 163 -2.66 -0.25 -28.44
C LEU A 163 -2.64 -1.77 -28.68
N GLU A 164 -1.45 -2.36 -28.69
CA GLU A 164 -1.20 -3.80 -28.78
C GLU A 164 -1.70 -4.61 -27.58
N HIS A 165 -2.00 -3.98 -26.43
CA HIS A 165 -2.56 -4.66 -25.26
C HIS A 165 -4.08 -4.84 -25.36
N LEU A 166 -4.78 -4.03 -26.17
CA LEU A 166 -6.26 -4.05 -26.25
C LEU A 166 -6.88 -5.38 -26.72
N PRO A 167 -6.22 -6.22 -27.53
CA PRO A 167 -6.74 -7.56 -27.82
C PRO A 167 -6.78 -8.46 -26.58
N LEU A 168 -5.87 -8.28 -25.61
CA LEU A 168 -5.72 -9.13 -24.43
C LEU A 168 -6.89 -8.97 -23.45
N ILE A 169 -7.53 -7.80 -23.41
CA ILE A 169 -8.67 -7.53 -22.50
C ILE A 169 -9.98 -8.22 -22.95
N ARG A 170 -10.02 -8.83 -24.14
CA ARG A 170 -11.23 -9.47 -24.69
C ARG A 170 -11.58 -10.78 -23.99
N THR A 171 -10.59 -11.46 -23.42
CA THR A 171 -10.75 -12.75 -22.75
C THR A 171 -11.00 -12.61 -21.24
N ARG A 172 -10.92 -11.39 -20.71
CA ARG A 172 -11.17 -11.10 -19.30
C ARG A 172 -12.65 -11.21 -18.94
N LEU A 173 -12.92 -11.63 -17.71
CA LEU A 173 -14.25 -11.65 -17.12
C LEU A 173 -14.77 -10.24 -16.85
N THR A 174 -13.93 -9.34 -16.30
CA THR A 174 -14.32 -7.97 -15.95
C THR A 174 -13.59 -6.90 -16.77
N SER A 175 -12.91 -7.30 -17.86
CA SER A 175 -12.28 -6.40 -18.85
C SER A 175 -11.35 -5.35 -18.19
N VAL A 176 -11.65 -4.05 -18.36
CA VAL A 176 -10.87 -2.93 -17.80
C VAL A 176 -11.68 -2.25 -16.70
N VAL A 177 -11.24 -2.41 -15.44
CA VAL A 177 -11.90 -1.83 -14.25
C VAL A 177 -11.26 -0.52 -13.77
N SER A 178 -10.09 -0.14 -14.31
CA SER A 178 -9.52 1.18 -14.07
C SER A 178 -10.35 2.23 -14.81
N ARG A 179 -10.89 3.23 -14.09
CA ARG A 179 -11.65 4.33 -14.70
C ARG A 179 -10.81 5.10 -15.73
N GLY A 180 -9.58 5.49 -15.35
CA GLY A 180 -8.65 6.20 -16.23
C GLY A 180 -8.17 5.31 -17.38
N GLY A 181 -7.86 4.05 -17.08
CA GLY A 181 -7.48 3.05 -18.07
C GLY A 181 -8.55 2.80 -19.13
N ALA A 182 -9.81 2.58 -18.71
CA ALA A 182 -10.94 2.34 -19.59
C ALA A 182 -11.21 3.54 -20.51
N TYR A 183 -11.06 4.77 -19.99
CA TYR A 183 -11.24 5.98 -20.77
C TYR A 183 -10.21 6.08 -21.92
N ILE A 184 -8.93 5.88 -21.59
CA ILE A 184 -7.83 5.92 -22.58
C ILE A 184 -7.93 4.74 -23.56
N ALA A 185 -8.20 3.53 -23.08
CA ALA A 185 -8.36 2.34 -23.92
C ALA A 185 -9.51 2.50 -24.93
N ASN A 186 -10.64 3.07 -24.52
CA ASN A 186 -11.77 3.34 -25.42
C ASN A 186 -11.41 4.41 -26.47
N TRP A 187 -10.66 5.45 -26.10
CA TRP A 187 -10.14 6.40 -27.08
C TRP A 187 -9.22 5.72 -28.10
N MET A 188 -8.26 4.92 -27.63
CA MET A 188 -7.33 4.18 -28.49
C MET A 188 -8.07 3.24 -29.44
N HIS A 189 -9.09 2.52 -28.95
CA HIS A 189 -9.91 1.62 -29.76
C HIS A 189 -10.68 2.35 -30.86
N ARG A 190 -11.28 3.50 -30.56
CA ARG A 190 -12.04 4.29 -31.56
C ARG A 190 -11.14 4.87 -32.63
N HIS A 191 -10.00 5.43 -32.25
CA HIS A 191 -9.13 6.17 -33.15
C HIS A 191 -8.03 5.32 -33.79
N HIS A 192 -7.82 4.08 -33.33
CA HIS A 192 -6.72 3.19 -33.76
C HIS A 192 -5.35 3.89 -33.67
N LYS A 193 -5.15 4.66 -32.59
CA LYS A 193 -3.93 5.40 -32.29
C LYS A 193 -3.33 4.94 -30.97
N GLN A 194 -2.01 5.10 -30.84
CA GLN A 194 -1.32 4.80 -29.60
C GLN A 194 -1.76 5.74 -28.47
N ASN A 195 -1.65 5.27 -27.23
CA ASN A 195 -1.94 6.03 -26.01
C ASN A 195 -1.30 7.44 -26.07
N PRO A 196 -2.11 8.51 -25.98
CA PRO A 196 -1.60 9.87 -26.10
C PRO A 196 -0.68 10.24 -24.92
N LEU A 197 -0.92 9.67 -23.74
CA LEU A 197 -0.10 9.87 -22.54
C LEU A 197 1.26 9.18 -22.68
N TYR A 198 1.31 8.04 -23.37
CA TYR A 198 2.57 7.34 -23.68
C TYR A 198 3.40 8.10 -24.72
N THR A 199 2.76 8.55 -25.80
CA THR A 199 3.43 9.23 -26.92
C THR A 199 3.94 10.62 -26.56
N HIS A 200 3.30 11.30 -25.60
CA HIS A 200 3.70 12.63 -25.11
C HIS A 200 4.32 12.59 -23.71
N PHE A 201 4.82 11.43 -23.27
CA PHE A 201 5.30 11.24 -21.91
C PHE A 201 6.44 12.20 -21.53
N ASP A 202 7.31 12.60 -22.47
CA ASP A 202 8.39 13.55 -22.21
C ASP A 202 7.87 14.93 -21.78
N ARG A 203 6.75 15.38 -22.36
CA ARG A 203 6.10 16.64 -21.96
C ARG A 203 5.47 16.55 -20.56
N ILE A 204 5.00 15.36 -20.18
CA ILE A 204 4.52 15.09 -18.81
C ILE A 204 5.70 15.14 -17.84
N LEU A 205 6.85 14.56 -18.21
CA LEU A 205 8.07 14.59 -17.41
C LEU A 205 8.57 16.03 -17.20
N GLU A 206 8.56 16.87 -18.23
CA GLU A 206 8.93 18.30 -18.13
C GLU A 206 8.09 19.02 -17.07
N ILE A 207 6.76 18.85 -17.10
CA ILE A 207 5.84 19.45 -16.13
C ILE A 207 6.14 18.91 -14.73
N CYS A 208 6.22 17.58 -14.56
CA CYS A 208 6.46 16.98 -13.25
C CYS A 208 7.81 17.39 -12.65
N HIS A 209 8.86 17.53 -13.47
CA HIS A 209 10.17 17.99 -13.04
C HIS A 209 10.15 19.43 -12.54
N GLU A 210 9.43 20.34 -13.23
CA GLU A 210 9.36 21.76 -12.88
C GLU A 210 8.88 21.99 -11.43
N TYR A 211 7.92 21.18 -10.98
CA TYR A 211 7.22 21.31 -9.71
C TYR A 211 7.56 20.23 -8.67
N ASP A 212 8.48 19.31 -8.97
CA ASP A 212 8.78 18.11 -8.17
C ASP A 212 7.56 17.24 -7.86
N VAL A 213 6.70 17.06 -8.87
CA VAL A 213 5.54 16.16 -8.78
C VAL A 213 6.00 14.73 -9.08
N THR A 214 5.71 13.82 -8.16
CA THR A 214 5.97 12.39 -8.36
C THR A 214 4.98 11.80 -9.37
N ILE A 215 5.44 10.95 -10.29
CA ILE A 215 4.55 10.17 -11.14
C ILE A 215 4.21 8.85 -10.44
N SER A 216 2.92 8.62 -10.20
CA SER A 216 2.36 7.30 -9.92
C SER A 216 1.98 6.66 -11.25
N LEU A 217 2.74 5.69 -11.72
CA LEU A 217 2.49 5.02 -12.99
C LEU A 217 1.30 4.06 -12.82
N GLY A 218 0.14 4.48 -13.34
CA GLY A 218 -1.15 3.84 -13.10
C GLY A 218 -1.31 2.48 -13.78
N ASP A 219 -2.03 1.58 -13.12
CA ASP A 219 -2.30 0.20 -13.55
C ASP A 219 -3.63 0.11 -14.34
N ALA A 220 -3.65 0.66 -15.56
CA ALA A 220 -4.85 0.71 -16.38
C ALA A 220 -5.50 -0.67 -16.60
N LEU A 221 -4.67 -1.72 -16.71
CA LEU A 221 -5.04 -3.10 -16.95
C LEU A 221 -4.91 -3.95 -15.69
N ARG A 222 -5.08 -3.40 -14.48
CA ARG A 222 -5.21 -4.24 -13.28
C ARG A 222 -6.39 -5.22 -13.37
N PRO A 223 -6.32 -6.37 -12.70
CA PRO A 223 -7.44 -7.31 -12.60
C PRO A 223 -8.55 -6.76 -11.69
N GLY A 224 -9.79 -6.86 -12.17
CA GLY A 224 -11.00 -6.50 -11.42
C GLY A 224 -11.83 -7.71 -10.97
N SER A 225 -11.25 -8.89 -11.06
CA SER A 225 -11.82 -10.14 -10.56
C SER A 225 -10.68 -11.12 -10.31
N ILE A 226 -10.88 -12.08 -9.40
CA ILE A 226 -9.92 -13.16 -9.14
C ILE A 226 -9.61 -13.95 -10.41
N HIS A 227 -10.57 -14.05 -11.33
CA HIS A 227 -10.43 -14.73 -12.62
C HIS A 227 -9.34 -14.09 -13.50
N ASP A 228 -9.25 -12.76 -13.48
CA ASP A 228 -8.37 -12.00 -14.38
C ASP A 228 -6.98 -11.74 -13.78
N ALA A 229 -6.72 -12.24 -12.57
CA ALA A 229 -5.49 -12.01 -11.84
C ALA A 229 -4.28 -12.62 -12.56
N THR A 230 -3.20 -11.83 -12.66
CA THR A 230 -1.91 -12.24 -13.22
C THR A 230 -2.00 -12.67 -14.69
N ASP A 231 -2.94 -12.08 -15.44
CA ASP A 231 -3.10 -12.37 -16.86
C ASP A 231 -2.09 -11.63 -17.76
N ASP A 232 -2.09 -11.98 -19.05
CA ASP A 232 -1.19 -11.40 -20.04
C ASP A 232 -1.35 -9.88 -20.16
N ALA A 233 -2.58 -9.35 -20.01
CA ALA A 233 -2.84 -7.93 -20.15
C ALA A 233 -2.22 -7.12 -18.99
N GLN A 234 -2.34 -7.63 -17.76
CA GLN A 234 -1.73 -7.05 -16.58
C GLN A 234 -0.20 -7.05 -16.70
N ILE A 235 0.38 -8.21 -17.06
CA ILE A 235 1.84 -8.37 -17.18
C ILE A 235 2.40 -7.49 -18.30
N ALA A 236 1.71 -7.41 -19.45
CA ALA A 236 2.12 -6.58 -20.57
C ALA A 236 2.21 -5.10 -20.18
N GLU A 237 1.22 -4.58 -19.45
CA GLU A 237 1.30 -3.21 -18.92
C GLU A 237 2.46 -3.06 -17.93
N LEU A 238 2.62 -3.96 -16.97
CA LEU A 238 3.68 -3.90 -15.95
C LEU A 238 5.09 -3.77 -16.59
N ILE A 239 5.34 -4.50 -17.67
CA ILE A 239 6.59 -4.41 -18.44
C ILE A 239 6.80 -3.01 -19.01
N VAL A 240 5.73 -2.36 -19.49
CA VAL A 240 5.80 -0.98 -20.01
C VAL A 240 6.01 0.01 -18.87
N LEU A 241 5.36 -0.18 -17.72
CA LEU A 241 5.56 0.67 -16.54
C LEU A 241 7.03 0.64 -16.08
N GLY A 242 7.69 -0.52 -16.12
CA GLY A 242 9.13 -0.63 -15.81
C GLY A 242 10.01 0.23 -16.73
N LYS A 243 9.70 0.27 -18.03
CA LYS A 243 10.39 1.13 -19.00
C LYS A 243 10.11 2.62 -18.74
N LEU A 244 8.86 2.98 -18.45
CA LEU A 244 8.47 4.35 -18.12
C LEU A 244 9.12 4.83 -16.82
N ALA A 245 9.24 3.96 -15.81
CA ALA A 245 9.92 4.30 -14.56
C ALA A 245 11.41 4.60 -14.78
N GLN A 246 12.08 3.89 -15.70
CA GLN A 246 13.44 4.25 -16.09
C GLN A 246 13.50 5.64 -16.73
N ARG A 247 12.56 5.97 -17.64
CA ARG A 247 12.47 7.31 -18.23
C ARG A 247 12.23 8.40 -17.18
N CYS A 248 11.38 8.16 -16.18
CA CYS A 248 11.20 9.08 -15.05
C CYS A 248 12.53 9.32 -14.32
N ARG A 249 13.27 8.26 -13.98
CA ARG A 249 14.57 8.38 -13.32
C ARG A 249 15.58 9.15 -14.17
N ASP A 250 15.66 8.88 -15.46
CA ASP A 250 16.57 9.57 -16.37
C ASP A 250 16.26 11.07 -16.48
N ALA A 251 14.97 11.43 -16.39
CA ALA A 251 14.49 12.80 -16.37
C ALA A 251 14.47 13.44 -14.96
N ASN A 252 15.06 12.81 -13.94
CA ASN A 252 15.04 13.27 -12.55
C ASN A 252 13.62 13.55 -12.01
N VAL A 253 12.65 12.73 -12.42
CA VAL A 253 11.28 12.73 -11.88
C VAL A 253 11.12 11.51 -10.98
N GLN A 254 10.63 11.76 -9.76
CA GLN A 254 10.31 10.70 -8.80
C GLN A 254 9.18 9.82 -9.32
N VAL A 255 9.24 8.50 -9.09
CA VAL A 255 8.26 7.56 -9.63
C VAL A 255 7.94 6.41 -8.68
N MET A 256 6.66 6.03 -8.65
CA MET A 256 6.18 4.76 -8.08
C MET A 256 5.31 4.03 -9.11
N ILE A 257 5.15 2.72 -8.95
CA ILE A 257 4.34 1.87 -9.82
C ILE A 257 3.05 1.49 -9.11
N GLU A 258 1.90 1.67 -9.74
CA GLU A 258 0.63 1.13 -9.24
C GLU A 258 0.50 -0.37 -9.58
N GLY A 259 -0.18 -1.11 -8.72
CA GLY A 259 -0.30 -2.55 -8.79
C GLY A 259 -1.69 -3.06 -8.40
N PRO A 260 -1.92 -4.36 -8.64
CA PRO A 260 -3.23 -4.94 -8.89
C PRO A 260 -4.26 -4.76 -7.77
N GLY A 261 -5.52 -4.91 -8.22
CA GLY A 261 -6.73 -4.89 -7.41
C GLY A 261 -7.13 -6.28 -6.88
N HIS A 262 -7.65 -7.17 -7.73
CA HIS A 262 -8.16 -8.47 -7.29
C HIS A 262 -7.14 -9.58 -7.58
N VAL A 263 -6.59 -10.20 -6.53
CA VAL A 263 -5.54 -11.22 -6.65
C VAL A 263 -5.73 -12.30 -5.58
N PRO A 264 -5.90 -13.57 -5.94
CA PRO A 264 -6.04 -14.64 -4.95
C PRO A 264 -4.73 -14.82 -4.18
N LEU A 265 -4.82 -15.20 -2.90
CA LEU A 265 -3.69 -15.29 -1.96
C LEU A 265 -2.41 -15.91 -2.54
N HIS A 266 -2.56 -17.03 -3.26
CA HIS A 266 -1.42 -17.79 -3.81
C HIS A 266 -0.64 -17.06 -4.90
N GLN A 267 -1.21 -16.02 -5.51
CA GLN A 267 -0.57 -15.23 -6.59
C GLN A 267 0.01 -13.89 -6.12
N ILE A 268 -0.22 -13.49 -4.86
CA ILE A 268 0.29 -12.19 -4.36
C ILE A 268 1.81 -12.14 -4.42
N LYS A 269 2.49 -13.21 -3.98
CA LYS A 269 3.95 -13.28 -4.05
C LYS A 269 4.45 -13.19 -5.50
N GLU A 270 3.80 -13.92 -6.42
CA GLU A 270 4.14 -13.90 -7.84
C GLU A 270 4.03 -12.50 -8.44
N ASN A 271 2.98 -11.75 -8.10
CA ASN A 271 2.83 -10.35 -8.55
C ASN A 271 3.98 -9.47 -8.06
N LEU A 272 4.41 -9.64 -6.81
CA LEU A 272 5.55 -8.90 -6.25
C LEU A 272 6.88 -9.31 -6.90
N ASP A 273 7.09 -10.59 -7.17
CA ASP A 273 8.27 -11.09 -7.89
C ASP A 273 8.31 -10.54 -9.33
N LEU A 274 7.19 -10.53 -10.05
CA LEU A 274 7.07 -9.96 -11.40
C LEU A 274 7.34 -8.45 -11.38
N LYS A 275 6.80 -7.71 -10.41
CA LYS A 275 7.12 -6.29 -10.25
C LYS A 275 8.62 -6.08 -10.01
N LYS A 276 9.25 -6.89 -9.16
CA LYS A 276 10.70 -6.80 -8.91
C LYS A 276 11.50 -7.12 -10.17
N GLN A 277 11.07 -8.10 -10.95
CA GLN A 277 11.70 -8.47 -12.21
C GLN A 277 11.65 -7.35 -13.25
N TYR A 278 10.51 -6.68 -13.44
CA TYR A 278 10.33 -5.70 -14.52
C TYR A 278 10.59 -4.25 -14.12
N CYS A 279 10.36 -3.91 -12.84
CA CYS A 279 10.45 -2.54 -12.34
C CYS A 279 11.56 -2.36 -11.28
N GLY A 280 12.27 -3.42 -10.91
CA GLY A 280 13.32 -3.38 -9.89
C GLY A 280 12.79 -2.91 -8.53
N LYS A 281 13.56 -2.04 -7.88
CA LYS A 281 13.25 -1.48 -6.55
C LYS A 281 12.35 -0.23 -6.57
N THR A 282 11.85 0.22 -7.72
CA THR A 282 10.90 1.35 -7.77
C THR A 282 9.72 1.12 -6.83
N PRO A 283 9.34 2.07 -5.95
CA PRO A 283 8.28 1.84 -4.97
C PRO A 283 6.99 1.29 -5.60
N PHE A 284 6.38 0.31 -4.94
CA PHE A 284 5.14 -0.32 -5.40
C PHE A 284 3.96 0.16 -4.56
N TYR A 285 2.88 0.52 -5.23
CA TYR A 285 1.66 1.08 -4.66
C TYR A 285 0.45 0.24 -5.09
N VAL A 286 -0.12 -0.58 -4.21
CA VAL A 286 -1.15 -1.57 -4.60
C VAL A 286 -2.53 -1.25 -4.03
N LEU A 287 -3.59 -1.55 -4.78
CA LEU A 287 -4.98 -1.42 -4.33
C LEU A 287 -5.47 -2.71 -3.67
N GLY A 288 -5.40 -2.82 -2.35
CA GLY A 288 -5.63 -4.08 -1.64
C GLY A 288 -4.36 -4.94 -1.63
N PRO A 289 -4.31 -6.10 -2.33
CA PRO A 289 -5.34 -6.64 -3.22
C PRO A 289 -6.50 -7.36 -2.52
N LEU A 290 -7.68 -7.39 -3.14
CA LEU A 290 -8.80 -8.23 -2.70
C LEU A 290 -8.51 -9.69 -3.00
N VAL A 291 -8.62 -10.54 -1.98
CA VAL A 291 -8.30 -11.97 -2.09
C VAL A 291 -9.49 -12.86 -2.47
N THR A 292 -10.69 -12.29 -2.51
CA THR A 292 -11.94 -12.96 -2.89
C THR A 292 -12.98 -11.93 -3.30
N ASP A 293 -13.84 -12.29 -4.27
CA ASP A 293 -14.86 -11.40 -4.86
C ASP A 293 -16.26 -11.57 -4.22
N VAL A 294 -16.40 -12.47 -3.24
CA VAL A 294 -17.72 -12.92 -2.74
C VAL A 294 -18.22 -12.16 -1.52
N ALA A 295 -17.54 -11.10 -1.09
CA ALA A 295 -17.86 -10.38 0.15
C ALA A 295 -18.03 -8.84 -0.02
N PRO A 296 -18.77 -8.35 -1.03
CA PRO A 296 -19.06 -6.92 -1.15
C PRO A 296 -19.74 -6.41 0.13
N GLY A 297 -19.35 -5.24 0.61
CA GLY A 297 -19.70 -4.73 1.95
C GLY A 297 -18.60 -5.00 2.99
N TYR A 298 -17.69 -5.92 2.70
CA TYR A 298 -16.57 -6.31 3.57
C TYR A 298 -15.24 -6.29 2.83
N ASP A 299 -15.15 -5.57 1.72
CA ASP A 299 -13.95 -5.55 0.88
C ASP A 299 -12.74 -4.88 1.54
N HIS A 300 -12.96 -4.03 2.54
CA HIS A 300 -11.89 -3.57 3.43
C HIS A 300 -11.20 -4.73 4.18
N ILE A 301 -11.93 -5.82 4.50
CA ILE A 301 -11.38 -7.03 5.13
C ILE A 301 -10.68 -7.90 4.08
N THR A 302 -11.34 -8.18 2.96
CA THR A 302 -10.75 -9.01 1.89
C THR A 302 -9.47 -8.37 1.34
N GLY A 303 -9.49 -7.04 1.19
CA GLY A 303 -8.37 -6.19 0.83
C GLY A 303 -7.25 -6.19 1.88
N ALA A 304 -7.58 -6.02 3.17
CA ALA A 304 -6.57 -6.01 4.23
C ALA A 304 -5.80 -7.34 4.34
N ILE A 305 -6.46 -8.47 4.08
CA ILE A 305 -5.79 -9.78 4.04
C ILE A 305 -4.71 -9.77 2.95
N GLY A 306 -5.05 -9.40 1.71
CA GLY A 306 -4.08 -9.36 0.62
C GLY A 306 -3.01 -8.29 0.82
N ALA A 307 -3.40 -7.12 1.33
CA ALA A 307 -2.52 -6.01 1.63
C ALA A 307 -1.43 -6.38 2.65
N SER A 308 -1.75 -7.21 3.64
CA SER A 308 -0.77 -7.67 4.64
C SER A 308 0.34 -8.52 4.02
N LEU A 309 -0.02 -9.40 3.06
CA LEU A 309 0.96 -10.17 2.29
C LEU A 309 1.72 -9.30 1.29
N ALA A 310 1.05 -8.35 0.65
CA ALA A 310 1.69 -7.41 -0.26
C ALA A 310 2.76 -6.57 0.48
N ALA A 311 2.44 -6.08 1.68
CA ALA A 311 3.37 -5.38 2.57
C ALA A 311 4.54 -6.29 2.99
N GLN A 312 4.25 -7.53 3.40
CA GLN A 312 5.28 -8.52 3.72
C GLN A 312 6.24 -8.73 2.53
N TYR A 313 5.74 -8.82 1.30
CA TYR A 313 6.57 -9.10 0.13
C TYR A 313 7.26 -7.87 -0.50
N GLY A 314 7.12 -6.69 0.12
CA GLY A 314 7.89 -5.49 -0.23
C GLY A 314 7.11 -4.41 -0.96
N THR A 315 5.79 -4.35 -0.79
CA THR A 315 4.99 -3.20 -1.22
C THR A 315 5.29 -1.99 -0.34
N ALA A 316 5.50 -0.82 -0.95
CA ALA A 316 5.90 0.40 -0.24
C ALA A 316 4.69 1.20 0.27
N MET A 317 3.59 1.20 -0.48
CA MET A 317 2.36 1.88 -0.11
C MET A 317 1.13 1.04 -0.46
N LEU A 318 0.13 1.05 0.42
CA LEU A 318 -1.13 0.36 0.24
C LEU A 318 -2.24 1.40 0.02
N CYS A 319 -2.95 1.31 -1.10
CA CYS A 319 -4.20 2.03 -1.26
C CYS A 319 -5.28 1.27 -0.50
N TYR A 320 -5.94 1.97 0.42
CA TYR A 320 -6.99 1.35 1.20
C TYR A 320 -8.18 0.91 0.35
N ILE A 321 -9.03 0.10 0.94
CA ILE A 321 -10.33 -0.29 0.41
C ILE A 321 -11.35 -0.06 1.52
N THR A 322 -12.48 0.54 1.17
CA THR A 322 -13.55 0.84 2.14
C THR A 322 -14.59 -0.27 2.17
N PRO A 323 -15.43 -0.36 3.21
CA PRO A 323 -16.60 -1.25 3.20
C PRO A 323 -17.54 -1.03 2.00
N ARG A 324 -17.54 0.17 1.41
CA ARG A 324 -18.39 0.53 0.26
C ARG A 324 -17.78 0.25 -1.10
N GLU A 325 -16.59 -0.33 -1.18
CA GLU A 325 -16.04 -0.78 -2.45
C GLU A 325 -17.07 -1.65 -3.19
N HIS A 326 -17.18 -1.47 -4.51
CA HIS A 326 -18.20 -2.08 -5.37
C HIS A 326 -19.67 -1.74 -5.08
N LEU A 327 -19.97 -0.94 -4.04
CA LEU A 327 -21.34 -0.63 -3.60
C LEU A 327 -21.70 0.85 -3.68
N GLY A 328 -20.75 1.76 -3.48
CA GLY A 328 -21.03 3.19 -3.54
C GLY A 328 -19.89 4.07 -3.04
N LEU A 329 -20.22 5.34 -2.82
CA LEU A 329 -19.26 6.32 -2.32
C LEU A 329 -19.10 6.18 -0.80
N PRO A 330 -17.87 6.10 -0.27
CA PRO A 330 -17.63 6.02 1.17
C PRO A 330 -18.04 7.32 1.86
N ASP A 331 -18.68 7.18 3.03
CA ASP A 331 -18.83 8.27 3.99
C ASP A 331 -17.60 8.34 4.92
N ALA A 332 -17.60 9.28 5.87
CA ALA A 332 -16.49 9.47 6.79
C ALA A 332 -16.21 8.23 7.67
N LYS A 333 -17.24 7.45 8.02
CA LYS A 333 -17.08 6.23 8.80
C LYS A 333 -16.42 5.13 7.95
N ASP A 334 -16.84 4.99 6.69
CA ASP A 334 -16.24 4.03 5.75
C ASP A 334 -14.75 4.35 5.51
N VAL A 335 -14.42 5.64 5.44
CA VAL A 335 -13.02 6.11 5.35
C VAL A 335 -12.22 5.68 6.59
N HIS A 336 -12.76 5.91 7.79
CA HIS A 336 -12.12 5.49 9.05
C HIS A 336 -11.86 3.99 9.07
N GLU A 337 -12.89 3.17 8.77
CA GLU A 337 -12.78 1.71 8.78
C GLU A 337 -11.76 1.20 7.75
N GLY A 338 -11.74 1.78 6.54
CA GLY A 338 -10.74 1.45 5.52
C GLY A 338 -9.31 1.79 5.98
N VAL A 339 -9.09 2.98 6.55
CA VAL A 339 -7.74 3.41 6.96
C VAL A 339 -7.24 2.52 8.10
N ILE A 340 -8.07 2.24 9.10
CA ILE A 340 -7.69 1.36 10.21
C ILE A 340 -7.37 -0.06 9.72
N ALA A 341 -8.21 -0.63 8.85
CA ALA A 341 -7.97 -1.98 8.30
C ALA A 341 -6.61 -2.07 7.58
N PHE A 342 -6.26 -1.05 6.79
CA PHE A 342 -5.00 -1.04 6.03
C PHE A 342 -3.78 -0.65 6.85
N ARG A 343 -3.93 0.14 7.92
CA ARG A 343 -2.86 0.36 8.89
C ARG A 343 -2.54 -0.92 9.67
N ILE A 344 -3.56 -1.73 9.99
CA ILE A 344 -3.36 -3.07 10.58
C ILE A 344 -2.61 -3.96 9.59
N ALA A 345 -3.01 -3.97 8.32
CA ALA A 345 -2.35 -4.76 7.28
C ALA A 345 -0.88 -4.35 7.07
N ALA A 346 -0.61 -3.04 6.98
CA ALA A 346 0.74 -2.48 6.89
C ALA A 346 1.61 -2.92 8.07
N HIS A 347 1.11 -2.74 9.31
CA HIS A 347 1.82 -3.15 10.52
C HIS A 347 2.09 -4.66 10.57
N ALA A 348 1.12 -5.49 10.15
CA ALA A 348 1.30 -6.93 10.11
C ALA A 348 2.39 -7.36 9.12
N GLY A 349 2.44 -6.76 7.93
CA GLY A 349 3.49 -6.99 6.95
C GLY A 349 4.86 -6.49 7.43
N ASP A 350 4.90 -5.30 8.06
CA ASP A 350 6.12 -4.73 8.63
C ASP A 350 6.68 -5.58 9.79
N LEU A 351 5.79 -6.14 10.62
CA LEU A 351 6.16 -7.08 11.68
C LEU A 351 6.75 -8.37 11.11
N ALA A 352 6.14 -8.92 10.05
CA ALA A 352 6.64 -10.12 9.37
C ALA A 352 8.04 -9.89 8.74
N ASN A 353 8.32 -8.66 8.33
CA ASN A 353 9.63 -8.24 7.81
C ASN A 353 10.63 -7.84 8.90
N GLY A 354 10.23 -7.83 10.17
CA GLY A 354 11.09 -7.41 11.28
C GLY A 354 11.48 -5.93 11.21
N LYS A 355 10.62 -5.07 10.65
CA LYS A 355 10.90 -3.62 10.61
C LYS A 355 10.96 -3.06 12.04
N GLN A 356 11.88 -2.12 12.23
CA GLN A 356 12.24 -1.59 13.54
C GLN A 356 11.02 -1.00 14.28
N GLY A 357 10.93 -1.27 15.59
CA GLY A 357 9.90 -0.71 16.48
C GLY A 357 8.55 -1.44 16.46
N GLN A 358 8.28 -2.28 15.44
CA GLN A 358 6.95 -2.89 15.28
C GLN A 358 6.69 -3.99 16.32
N LEU A 359 7.70 -4.83 16.60
CA LEU A 359 7.60 -5.86 17.63
C LEU A 359 7.56 -5.23 19.04
N GLU A 360 8.35 -4.18 19.26
CA GLU A 360 8.36 -3.43 20.52
C GLU A 360 6.99 -2.84 20.83
N TRP A 361 6.31 -2.26 19.82
CA TRP A 361 4.95 -1.76 19.97
C TRP A 361 3.97 -2.88 20.40
N CYS A 362 4.00 -4.03 19.73
CA CYS A 362 3.20 -5.21 20.10
C CYS A 362 3.48 -5.69 21.53
N ASN A 363 4.75 -5.73 21.91
CA ASN A 363 5.19 -6.18 23.23
C ASN A 363 4.74 -5.21 24.33
N GLU A 364 4.88 -3.90 24.13
CA GLU A 364 4.46 -2.90 25.11
C GLU A 364 2.94 -2.92 25.34
N LEU A 365 2.14 -3.09 24.27
CA LEU A 365 0.69 -3.24 24.39
C LEU A 365 0.33 -4.55 25.11
N SER A 366 0.97 -5.66 24.74
CA SER A 366 0.71 -6.98 25.35
C SER A 366 1.09 -7.00 26.83
N LYS A 367 2.19 -6.32 27.19
CA LYS A 367 2.60 -6.13 28.58
C LYS A 367 1.59 -5.29 29.35
N ALA A 368 1.12 -4.18 28.79
CA ALA A 368 0.08 -3.36 29.41
C ALA A 368 -1.21 -4.17 29.64
N ARG A 369 -1.61 -4.99 28.66
CA ARG A 369 -2.75 -5.90 28.76
C ARG A 369 -2.57 -6.92 29.88
N PHE A 370 -1.42 -7.59 29.94
CA PHE A 370 -1.13 -8.57 30.99
C PHE A 370 -1.09 -7.93 32.37
N GLN A 371 -0.68 -6.67 32.48
CA GLN A 371 -0.65 -5.88 33.71
C GLN A 371 -2.00 -5.25 34.08
N PHE A 372 -3.05 -5.47 33.30
CA PHE A 372 -4.35 -4.80 33.44
C PHE A 372 -4.26 -3.26 33.44
N ASN A 373 -3.21 -2.71 32.80
CA ASN A 373 -3.08 -1.28 32.61
C ASN A 373 -3.90 -0.85 31.38
N TRP A 374 -5.21 -0.70 31.58
CA TRP A 374 -6.14 -0.30 30.53
C TRP A 374 -5.74 1.01 29.88
N GLY A 375 -5.38 2.03 30.66
CA GLY A 375 -4.98 3.33 30.11
C GLY A 375 -3.84 3.22 29.10
N LYS A 376 -2.79 2.47 29.45
CA LYS A 376 -1.65 2.22 28.54
C LYS A 376 -2.04 1.32 27.37
N GLN A 377 -2.81 0.24 27.60
CA GLN A 377 -3.26 -0.65 26.52
C GLN A 377 -4.09 0.11 25.46
N LEU A 378 -5.01 0.97 25.91
CA LEU A 378 -5.87 1.77 25.04
C LEU A 378 -5.06 2.81 24.26
N ALA A 379 -4.18 3.54 24.94
CA ALA A 379 -3.32 4.55 24.31
C ALA A 379 -2.36 3.95 23.26
N LEU A 380 -1.91 2.72 23.46
CA LEU A 380 -1.05 2.01 22.51
C LEU A 380 -1.83 1.33 21.38
N SER A 381 -3.16 1.27 21.41
CA SER A 381 -3.90 0.63 20.32
C SER A 381 -3.83 1.46 19.03
N ILE A 382 -4.05 0.82 17.89
CA ILE A 382 -3.98 1.50 16.58
C ILE A 382 -5.08 2.56 16.39
N ASP A 383 -6.19 2.38 17.11
CA ASP A 383 -7.36 3.26 17.17
C ASP A 383 -7.83 3.43 18.65
N PRO A 384 -7.14 4.28 19.44
CA PRO A 384 -7.46 4.49 20.85
C PRO A 384 -8.91 4.90 21.12
N PRO A 385 -9.52 5.83 20.36
CA PRO A 385 -10.94 6.19 20.54
C PRO A 385 -11.88 4.98 20.45
N ARG A 386 -11.69 4.11 19.45
CA ARG A 386 -12.52 2.91 19.29
C ARG A 386 -12.29 1.90 20.39
N ALA A 387 -11.03 1.63 20.74
CA ALA A 387 -10.70 0.72 21.83
C ALA A 387 -11.31 1.20 23.16
N ARG A 388 -11.22 2.52 23.43
CA ARG A 388 -11.78 3.15 24.63
C ARG A 388 -13.29 3.00 24.68
N GLN A 389 -13.99 3.29 23.58
CA GLN A 389 -15.44 3.14 23.46
C GLN A 389 -15.91 1.72 23.80
N LEU A 390 -15.20 0.69 23.31
CA LEU A 390 -15.57 -0.71 23.57
C LEU A 390 -15.36 -1.12 25.03
N VAL A 391 -14.32 -0.60 25.68
CA VAL A 391 -14.06 -0.87 27.11
C VAL A 391 -15.04 -0.09 27.99
N ASP A 392 -15.34 1.18 27.65
CA ASP A 392 -16.27 2.04 28.41
C ASP A 392 -17.65 1.41 28.58
N ILE A 393 -18.17 0.76 27.54
CA ILE A 393 -19.47 0.06 27.57
C ILE A 393 -19.54 -0.96 28.72
N TYR A 394 -18.40 -1.56 29.07
CA TYR A 394 -18.32 -2.56 30.12
C TYR A 394 -17.87 -1.98 31.47
N THR A 395 -16.90 -1.07 31.46
CA THR A 395 -16.26 -0.58 32.69
C THR A 395 -17.01 0.58 33.35
N ASP A 396 -18.09 1.09 32.76
CA ASP A 396 -18.77 2.33 33.18
C ASP A 396 -17.75 3.48 33.40
N HIS A 397 -16.83 3.62 32.43
CA HIS A 397 -15.71 4.55 32.47
C HIS A 397 -14.64 4.34 33.56
N ASP A 398 -14.80 3.38 34.47
CA ASP A 398 -13.81 3.06 35.50
C ASP A 398 -12.75 2.06 35.02
N LEU A 399 -11.60 2.59 34.60
CA LEU A 399 -10.45 1.80 34.16
C LEU A 399 -9.71 1.08 35.29
N SER A 400 -10.12 1.26 36.54
CA SER A 400 -9.53 0.55 37.67
C SER A 400 -10.05 -0.87 37.82
N VAL A 401 -11.07 -1.30 37.05
CA VAL A 401 -11.73 -2.61 37.15
C VAL A 401 -11.00 -3.69 36.35
N PRO A 402 -10.36 -4.69 37.00
CA PRO A 402 -9.96 -5.95 36.37
C PRO A 402 -10.90 -7.09 36.82
N PRO A 403 -11.17 -8.11 36.00
CA PRO A 403 -10.86 -8.32 34.58
C PRO A 403 -12.02 -7.91 33.64
N CYS A 404 -11.84 -8.03 32.31
CA CYS A 404 -12.90 -7.74 31.33
C CYS A 404 -14.12 -8.69 31.43
N SER A 405 -15.23 -8.32 30.79
CA SER A 405 -16.49 -9.10 30.78
C SER A 405 -16.37 -10.52 30.23
N MET A 406 -15.38 -10.80 29.37
CA MET A 406 -15.32 -12.06 28.64
C MET A 406 -15.13 -13.28 29.55
N CYS A 407 -14.34 -13.16 30.63
CA CYS A 407 -14.01 -14.27 31.51
C CYS A 407 -14.46 -14.07 32.96
N GLY A 408 -14.71 -12.82 33.38
CA GLY A 408 -14.96 -12.49 34.78
C GLY A 408 -13.86 -13.06 35.68
N ASP A 409 -14.24 -13.62 36.83
CA ASP A 409 -13.34 -14.19 37.83
C ASP A 409 -12.39 -15.27 37.31
N PHE A 410 -12.69 -15.90 36.16
CA PHE A 410 -11.85 -16.93 35.53
C PHE A 410 -10.84 -16.36 34.54
N CYS A 411 -10.47 -15.09 34.66
CA CYS A 411 -9.48 -14.45 33.80
C CYS A 411 -8.12 -15.16 33.88
N SER A 412 -7.70 -15.74 32.75
CA SER A 412 -6.45 -16.48 32.63
C SER A 412 -5.21 -15.65 32.98
N MET A 413 -5.18 -14.36 32.62
CA MET A 413 -4.07 -13.47 32.96
C MET A 413 -4.01 -13.16 34.45
N ALA A 414 -5.16 -13.04 35.13
CA ALA A 414 -5.22 -12.78 36.56
C ALA A 414 -4.71 -14.01 37.34
N GLU A 415 -5.14 -15.22 36.96
CA GLU A 415 -4.61 -16.46 37.54
C GLU A 415 -3.12 -16.62 37.25
N SER A 416 -2.68 -16.34 36.02
CA SER A 416 -1.26 -16.44 35.66
C SER A 416 -0.38 -15.42 36.39
N GLN A 417 -0.87 -14.21 36.71
CA GLN A 417 -0.12 -13.26 37.51
C GLN A 417 0.19 -13.79 38.92
N LYS A 418 -0.71 -14.59 39.51
CA LYS A 418 -0.47 -15.23 40.81
C LYS A 418 0.75 -16.16 40.75
N LEU A 419 0.95 -16.88 39.64
CA LEU A 419 2.13 -17.74 39.45
C LEU A 419 3.44 -16.94 39.45
N VAL A 420 3.41 -15.73 38.87
CA VAL A 420 4.60 -14.86 38.78
C VAL A 420 4.86 -14.10 40.09
N SER A 421 3.81 -13.69 40.81
CA SER A 421 3.92 -12.94 42.06
C SER A 421 4.29 -13.80 43.27
N HIS A 422 3.96 -15.08 43.26
CA HIS A 422 4.27 -16.00 44.36
C HIS A 422 5.72 -16.50 44.39
N GLY A 423 6.65 -15.90 43.61
CA GLY A 423 8.09 -16.11 43.70
C GLY A 423 8.49 -17.58 43.79
N SER A 424 8.59 -18.27 42.65
CA SER A 424 9.24 -19.58 42.48
C SER A 424 9.38 -20.45 43.75
N LYS A 425 8.28 -21.03 44.24
CA LYS A 425 8.35 -22.42 44.75
C LYS A 425 8.59 -23.43 43.61
N ALA A 426 8.67 -22.95 42.37
CA ALA A 426 8.95 -23.73 41.17
C ALA A 426 10.34 -24.39 41.19
N ASP A 427 11.32 -23.87 41.93
CA ASP A 427 12.62 -24.52 42.09
C ASP A 427 12.57 -25.75 43.03
N GLU A 428 11.45 -25.99 43.72
CA GLU A 428 11.22 -27.15 44.61
C GLU A 428 10.24 -28.18 44.03
N VAL A 429 9.71 -27.97 42.81
CA VAL A 429 8.78 -28.93 42.20
C VAL A 429 9.58 -30.06 41.54
N SER A 430 9.74 -31.19 42.25
CA SER A 430 10.18 -32.43 41.63
C SER A 430 9.12 -32.90 40.63
N VAL A 431 9.45 -32.89 39.34
CA VAL A 431 8.61 -33.54 38.32
C VAL A 431 8.63 -35.05 38.61
N PRO A 432 7.49 -35.72 38.83
CA PRO A 432 7.46 -37.16 39.05
C PRO A 432 8.08 -37.90 37.86
N ASP A 433 8.90 -38.93 38.11
CA ASP A 433 9.58 -39.72 37.06
C ASP A 433 8.60 -40.41 36.08
N GLU A 434 7.32 -40.54 36.45
CA GLU A 434 6.26 -41.21 35.65
C GLU A 434 5.44 -40.26 34.76
N VAL A 435 5.94 -39.07 34.44
CA VAL A 435 5.33 -38.28 33.36
C VAL A 435 5.98 -38.72 32.05
N ASP A 436 5.21 -39.37 31.17
CA ASP A 436 5.58 -39.58 29.77
C ASP A 436 5.93 -38.20 29.19
N THR A 437 7.23 -37.91 29.13
CA THR A 437 7.73 -36.65 28.60
C THR A 437 7.45 -36.67 27.11
N VAL A 438 6.33 -36.05 26.70
CA VAL A 438 6.17 -35.62 25.32
C VAL A 438 7.34 -34.68 25.07
N ARG A 439 8.37 -35.17 24.38
CA ARG A 439 9.45 -34.32 23.89
C ARG A 439 8.80 -33.25 23.04
N ILE A 440 8.63 -32.06 23.60
CA ILE A 440 8.34 -30.86 22.83
C ILE A 440 9.62 -30.58 22.06
N GLY A 441 9.77 -31.27 20.91
CA GLY A 441 10.83 -30.97 19.97
C GLY A 441 10.63 -29.52 19.58
N ARG A 442 11.50 -28.63 20.06
CA ARG A 442 11.63 -27.31 19.45
C ARG A 442 11.87 -27.57 17.97
N HIS A 443 10.90 -27.23 17.13
CA HIS A 443 11.00 -27.24 15.67
C HIS A 443 12.05 -26.22 15.21
N GLN A 444 13.33 -26.48 15.51
CA GLN A 444 14.46 -25.82 14.88
C GLN A 444 15.26 -26.79 14.00
N ASP A 445 15.12 -28.11 14.22
CA ASP A 445 15.79 -29.12 13.38
C ASP A 445 14.97 -29.56 12.16
N THR A 446 13.64 -29.37 12.16
CA THR A 446 12.78 -29.78 11.04
C THR A 446 12.90 -28.89 9.81
N VAL A 447 13.17 -27.58 9.94
CA VAL A 447 13.29 -26.69 8.77
C VAL A 447 14.56 -26.98 7.98
N LYS A 448 15.68 -27.28 8.65
CA LYS A 448 16.94 -27.64 7.98
C LYS A 448 16.86 -29.04 7.35
N ASP A 449 16.18 -29.99 8.00
CA ASP A 449 15.99 -31.32 7.45
C ASP A 449 14.98 -31.38 6.30
N VAL A 450 13.92 -30.56 6.34
CA VAL A 450 12.99 -30.39 5.22
C VAL A 450 13.70 -29.69 4.06
N ALA A 451 14.43 -28.60 4.30
CA ALA A 451 15.21 -27.92 3.27
C ALA A 451 16.31 -28.82 2.66
N ARG A 452 16.94 -29.69 3.47
CA ARG A 452 17.89 -30.69 2.99
C ARG A 452 17.20 -31.75 2.14
N LYS A 453 16.07 -32.30 2.59
CA LYS A 453 15.29 -33.28 1.82
C LYS A 453 14.73 -32.71 0.52
N GLU A 454 14.30 -31.45 0.51
CA GLU A 454 13.85 -30.76 -0.71
C GLU A 454 15.01 -30.51 -1.68
N ARG A 455 16.21 -30.13 -1.19
CA ARG A 455 17.42 -30.04 -2.01
C ARG A 455 17.83 -31.38 -2.60
N GLU A 456 17.85 -32.45 -1.79
CA GLU A 456 18.17 -33.80 -2.24
C GLU A 456 17.15 -34.33 -3.28
N GLN A 457 15.85 -34.02 -3.10
CA GLN A 457 14.81 -34.37 -4.07
C GLN A 457 14.90 -33.53 -5.36
N ALA A 458 15.25 -32.25 -5.28
CA ALA A 458 15.48 -31.40 -6.44
C ALA A 458 16.72 -31.84 -7.24
N GLU A 459 17.81 -32.21 -6.57
CA GLU A 459 19.01 -32.78 -7.19
C GLU A 459 18.72 -34.13 -7.86
N ALA A 460 17.92 -34.99 -7.23
CA ALA A 460 17.49 -36.27 -7.81
C ALA A 460 16.60 -36.09 -9.05
N ARG A 461 15.70 -35.08 -9.06
CA ARG A 461 14.87 -34.72 -10.23
C ARG A 461 15.72 -34.19 -11.37
N ASN A 462 16.70 -33.32 -11.08
CA ASN A 462 17.64 -32.81 -12.09
C ASN A 462 18.54 -33.92 -12.67
N LYS A 463 18.99 -34.88 -11.85
CA LYS A 463 19.77 -36.05 -12.33
C LYS A 463 18.95 -36.96 -13.25
N LYS A 464 17.66 -37.15 -12.97
CA LYS A 464 16.73 -37.90 -13.82
C LYS A 464 16.42 -37.19 -15.14
N GLN A 465 16.30 -35.86 -15.14
CA GLN A 465 16.12 -35.10 -16.39
C GLN A 465 17.39 -35.11 -17.26
N LYS A 466 18.58 -35.03 -16.65
CA LYS A 466 19.86 -35.09 -17.39
C LYS A 466 20.11 -36.45 -18.04
N THR A 467 19.79 -37.54 -17.34
CA THR A 467 19.88 -38.91 -17.89
C THR A 467 18.82 -39.20 -18.95
N ALA A 468 17.64 -38.57 -18.87
CA ALA A 468 16.63 -38.64 -19.93
C ALA A 468 17.03 -37.85 -21.19
N SER A 469 17.74 -36.71 -21.04
CA SER A 469 18.23 -35.93 -22.19
C SER A 469 19.45 -36.55 -22.88
N GLU A 470 20.30 -37.29 -22.15
CA GLU A 470 21.48 -37.96 -22.73
C GLU A 470 21.11 -39.28 -23.44
N GLY A 471 20.01 -39.93 -23.05
CA GLY A 471 19.48 -41.14 -23.70
C GLY A 471 18.77 -40.91 -25.04
N LEU A 472 18.49 -39.66 -25.42
CA LEU A 472 17.84 -39.29 -26.68
C LEU A 472 18.82 -38.93 -27.81
N VAL A 473 20.14 -38.99 -27.56
CA VAL A 473 21.19 -38.69 -28.56
C VAL A 473 21.87 -39.96 -29.11
N THR A 474 21.45 -41.15 -28.66
CA THR A 474 21.90 -42.42 -29.25
C THR A 474 20.72 -43.36 -29.52
N ARG A 475 19.97 -43.05 -30.58
CA ARG A 475 19.24 -44.02 -31.41
C ARG A 475 18.93 -43.45 -32.78
#